data_AF-A0A4U3ESE7-F1
#
_entry.id   AF-A0A4U3ESE7-F1
#
_cell.length_a   1.000
_cell.length_b   1.000
_cell.length_c   1.000
_cell.angle_alpha   90.00
_cell.angle_beta   90.00
_cell.angle_gamma   90.00
#
_symmetry.space_group_name_H-M   'P 1'
#
loop_
_entity.id
_entity.type
_entity.pdbx_description
1 polymer ?
#
loop_
_entity_poly.entity_id
_entity_poly.type
_entity_poly.pdbx_seq_one_letter_code
_entity_poly.pdbx_strand_id
1 'polypeptide(L)'
;MLLFSAFLILMNFGVWSYQRGLRFQSSRGDKPGEPVLRKAQKNSTAKCPIKNHLKARYNLFWRRKTRLLLITGDEAAIEQLIPGLQESQWLEGNRTVLIYGGSLAAEPDREKYTALRKLRRGRPLDGIVRVLPESLNLTPQISDNDLRGLEKISELLRYSAPVWLWQLCGSAWSQATRPEQAVGAGFPLRATAGDITRQLELMLPTLRTQGVSQVAENNSHDFLLRLGQHLKDGGIARWTQQLVPWLSVSQQRVPLRGLMFSLPEN
;
A
#
# COMPACT_ATOMS: atom_id res chain seq x y z
N MET A 1 5.64 5.54 -11.08
CA MET A 1 5.90 4.83 -9.81
C MET A 1 5.90 5.78 -8.61
N LEU A 2 5.42 7.00 -8.79
CA LEU A 2 5.65 8.10 -7.86
C LEU A 2 4.37 8.58 -7.13
N LEU A 3 3.19 8.10 -7.57
CA LEU A 3 1.92 8.28 -6.87
C LEU A 3 1.96 7.72 -5.43
N PHE A 4 2.63 6.58 -5.23
CA PHE A 4 2.88 5.99 -3.91
C PHE A 4 3.92 6.75 -3.07
N SER A 5 4.80 7.50 -3.74
CA SER A 5 5.86 8.29 -3.10
C SER A 5 5.31 9.51 -2.39
N ALA A 6 4.27 10.13 -2.96
CA ALA A 6 3.58 11.23 -2.32
C ALA A 6 2.77 10.77 -1.09
N PHE A 7 2.17 9.57 -1.11
CA PHE A 7 1.50 8.98 0.06
C PHE A 7 2.44 8.79 1.23
N LEU A 8 3.66 8.36 0.92
CA LEU A 8 4.71 8.30 1.91
C LEU A 8 4.94 9.69 2.52
N ILE A 9 5.02 10.77 1.73
CA ILE A 9 5.20 12.14 2.25
C ILE A 9 4.07 12.56 3.21
N LEU A 10 2.79 12.29 2.89
CA LEU A 10 1.64 12.65 3.75
C LEU A 10 1.66 11.93 5.11
N MET A 11 2.35 10.79 5.18
CA MET A 11 2.58 10.05 6.40
C MET A 11 3.92 10.39 7.10
N ASN A 12 4.69 11.40 6.64
CA ASN A 12 6.10 11.70 7.01
C ASN A 12 7.15 10.66 6.55
N PHE A 13 7.03 10.03 5.37
CA PHE A 13 7.88 8.92 4.86
C PHE A 13 8.89 9.28 3.71
N GLY A 14 8.96 10.52 3.21
CA GLY A 14 10.07 11.00 2.34
C GLY A 14 9.98 10.68 0.82
N VAL A 15 10.75 11.43 0.00
CA VAL A 15 10.76 11.48 -1.50
C VAL A 15 11.55 10.35 -2.16
N TRP A 16 10.98 9.73 -3.21
CA TRP A 16 11.36 8.41 -3.82
C TRP A 16 12.37 8.44 -4.94
N SER A 17 13.39 7.57 -4.82
CA SER A 17 14.34 7.23 -5.87
C SER A 17 14.56 5.71 -5.94
N TYR A 18 14.46 5.19 -7.15
CA TYR A 18 14.53 3.77 -7.53
C TYR A 18 15.98 3.28 -7.53
N GLN A 19 16.28 2.20 -6.81
CA GLN A 19 17.48 1.40 -7.03
C GLN A 19 17.09 -0.07 -7.13
N ARG A 20 17.30 -0.68 -8.31
CA ARG A 20 17.14 -2.13 -8.53
C ARG A 20 18.02 -2.90 -7.55
N GLY A 21 17.39 -3.57 -6.58
CA GLY A 21 17.97 -4.71 -5.88
C GLY A 21 17.92 -5.96 -6.78
N LEU A 22 18.92 -6.83 -6.64
CA LEU A 22 19.20 -7.99 -7.50
C LEU A 22 17.96 -8.85 -7.82
N ARG A 23 17.72 -9.05 -9.13
CA ARG A 23 16.75 -10.01 -9.67
C ARG A 23 17.05 -11.41 -9.15
N PHE A 24 16.04 -12.11 -8.66
CA PHE A 24 16.08 -13.55 -8.49
C PHE A 24 15.37 -14.17 -9.69
N GLN A 25 16.13 -14.73 -10.63
CA GLN A 25 15.56 -15.49 -11.74
C GLN A 25 15.04 -16.83 -11.21
N SER A 26 13.78 -17.14 -11.51
CA SER A 26 13.24 -18.49 -11.42
C SER A 26 13.69 -19.27 -12.65
N SER A 27 14.52 -20.29 -12.47
CA SER A 27 14.93 -21.22 -13.54
C SER A 27 13.74 -22.08 -13.96
N ARG A 28 13.32 -21.95 -15.24
CA ARG A 28 12.68 -23.02 -16.02
C ARG A 28 13.77 -23.68 -16.88
N GLY A 29 13.81 -25.00 -16.86
CA GLY A 29 14.95 -25.79 -17.34
C GLY A 29 14.88 -26.28 -18.79
N ASP A 30 16.02 -26.80 -19.26
CA ASP A 30 16.13 -28.10 -19.94
C ASP A 30 17.59 -28.63 -19.88
N LYS A 31 17.76 -29.97 -19.95
CA LYS A 31 18.98 -30.80 -19.71
C LYS A 31 19.82 -31.06 -21.00
N PRO A 32 20.86 -31.95 -21.05
CA PRO A 32 21.90 -32.39 -20.09
C PRO A 32 23.36 -32.31 -20.65
N GLY A 33 24.37 -32.42 -19.77
CA GLY A 33 25.77 -32.72 -20.16
C GLY A 33 26.78 -32.45 -19.03
N GLU A 34 27.21 -33.49 -18.32
CA GLU A 34 28.20 -33.47 -17.21
C GLU A 34 29.66 -33.54 -17.76
N PRO A 35 30.70 -33.06 -17.03
CA PRO A 35 31.10 -33.65 -15.74
C PRO A 35 31.40 -32.64 -14.61
N VAL A 36 30.70 -32.88 -13.51
CA VAL A 36 31.18 -32.96 -12.11
C VAL A 36 32.43 -32.15 -11.73
N LEU A 37 32.19 -30.97 -11.15
CA LEU A 37 32.93 -30.50 -9.97
C LEU A 37 31.95 -30.50 -8.79
N ARG A 38 31.99 -31.58 -8.01
CA ARG A 38 31.08 -31.81 -6.88
C ARG A 38 31.46 -30.92 -5.69
N LYS A 39 30.47 -30.10 -5.33
CA LYS A 39 29.99 -29.76 -3.97
C LYS A 39 30.81 -28.81 -3.09
N ALA A 40 30.19 -27.65 -2.87
CA ALA A 40 29.80 -27.24 -1.52
C ALA A 40 28.34 -26.78 -1.50
N GLN A 41 27.40 -27.72 -1.68
CA GLN A 41 26.06 -27.58 -1.11
C GLN A 41 26.21 -27.59 0.41
N LYS A 42 26.27 -26.39 1.02
CA LYS A 42 26.03 -26.21 2.45
C LYS A 42 24.61 -25.70 2.65
N ASN A 43 23.73 -26.63 2.96
CA ASN A 43 22.51 -26.36 3.71
C ASN A 43 22.87 -25.66 5.03
N SER A 44 22.33 -24.46 5.29
CA SER A 44 21.92 -23.99 6.63
C SER A 44 21.61 -22.48 6.61
N THR A 45 20.39 -22.15 7.06
CA THR A 45 19.83 -20.80 7.22
C THR A 45 19.40 -20.11 5.92
N ALA A 46 18.16 -20.36 5.47
CA ALA A 46 17.45 -19.40 4.63
C ALA A 46 17.24 -18.11 5.44
N LYS A 47 18.28 -17.27 5.49
CA LYS A 47 18.27 -15.96 6.13
C LYS A 47 17.21 -15.12 5.41
N CYS A 48 16.25 -14.53 6.13
CA CYS A 48 15.28 -13.60 5.56
C CYS A 48 15.98 -12.61 4.60
N PRO A 49 15.75 -12.67 3.28
CA PRO A 49 16.50 -11.88 2.30
C PRO A 49 16.34 -10.38 2.56
N ILE A 50 15.11 -9.97 2.92
CA ILE A 50 14.78 -8.61 3.36
C ILE A 50 15.67 -8.16 4.52
N LYS A 51 15.88 -9.01 5.53
CA LYS A 51 16.70 -8.66 6.71
C LYS A 51 18.16 -8.41 6.36
N ASN A 52 18.72 -9.23 5.47
CA ASN A 52 20.11 -9.11 5.05
C ASN A 52 20.32 -7.86 4.20
N HIS A 53 19.41 -7.63 3.24
CA HIS A 53 19.42 -6.44 2.39
C HIS A 53 19.36 -5.15 3.21
N LEU A 54 18.40 -5.04 4.14
CA LEU A 54 18.25 -3.85 4.97
C LEU A 54 19.43 -3.64 5.92
N LYS A 55 20.03 -4.72 6.44
CA LYS A 55 21.26 -4.62 7.25
C LYS A 55 22.45 -4.13 6.43
N ALA A 56 22.62 -4.61 5.21
CA ALA A 56 23.71 -4.21 4.33
C ALA A 56 23.60 -2.73 3.94
N ARG A 57 22.37 -2.26 3.67
CA ARG A 57 22.12 -0.89 3.20
C ARG A 57 22.04 0.16 4.31
N TYR A 58 21.47 -0.19 5.47
CA TYR A 58 21.17 0.78 6.55
C TYR A 58 21.83 0.47 7.90
N ASN A 59 22.75 -0.50 7.91
CA ASN A 59 23.50 -0.97 9.07
C ASN A 59 22.60 -1.61 10.15
N LEU A 60 23.17 -1.86 11.34
CA LEU A 60 22.48 -2.57 12.43
C LEU A 60 21.18 -1.87 12.90
N PHE A 61 21.07 -0.56 12.71
CA PHE A 61 19.92 0.28 13.08
C PHE A 61 18.83 0.39 12.01
N TRP A 62 18.88 -0.43 10.94
CA TRP A 62 17.90 -0.40 9.85
C TRP A 62 16.45 -0.42 10.34
N ARG A 63 16.15 -1.15 11.42
CA ARG A 63 14.79 -1.27 11.99
C ARG A 63 14.16 0.07 12.37
N ARG A 64 14.98 1.06 12.77
CA ARG A 64 14.52 2.41 13.13
C ARG A 64 14.51 3.36 11.94
N LYS A 65 15.33 3.06 10.92
CA LYS A 65 15.49 3.91 9.73
C LYS A 65 14.50 3.56 8.65
N THR A 66 14.03 2.31 8.61
CA THR A 66 13.17 1.81 7.55
C THR A 66 11.73 1.65 8.00
N ARG A 67 10.81 1.68 7.04
CA ARG A 67 9.39 1.43 7.21
C ARG A 67 8.98 0.20 6.41
N LEU A 68 8.11 -0.65 6.93
CA LEU A 68 7.60 -1.86 6.28
C LEU A 68 6.10 -1.70 6.04
N LEU A 69 5.67 -1.70 4.78
CA LEU A 69 4.26 -1.63 4.42
C LEU A 69 3.87 -2.91 3.68
N LEU A 70 2.72 -3.47 4.05
CA LEU A 70 2.13 -4.60 3.35
C LEU A 70 1.06 -4.09 2.39
N ILE A 71 1.13 -4.49 1.12
CA ILE A 71 0.17 -4.08 0.09
C ILE A 71 -0.78 -5.24 -0.18
N THR A 72 -2.05 -5.06 0.10
CA THR A 72 -3.12 -6.04 -0.16
C THR A 72 -4.12 -5.46 -1.13
N GLY A 73 -4.75 -6.27 -1.98
CA GLY A 73 -5.40 -5.72 -3.18
C GLY A 73 -5.86 -6.81 -4.13
N ASP A 74 -6.68 -6.41 -5.09
CA ASP A 74 -6.75 -7.16 -6.35
C ASP A 74 -5.37 -7.12 -7.02
N GLU A 75 -4.94 -8.24 -7.60
CA GLU A 75 -3.64 -8.34 -8.27
C GLU A 75 -3.51 -7.32 -9.39
N ALA A 76 -4.58 -7.12 -10.19
CA ALA A 76 -4.58 -6.14 -11.27
C ALA A 76 -4.46 -4.70 -10.75
N ALA A 77 -5.13 -4.39 -9.63
CA ALA A 77 -5.07 -3.07 -9.01
C ALA A 77 -3.69 -2.80 -8.39
N ILE A 78 -3.06 -3.82 -7.78
CA ILE A 78 -1.71 -3.70 -7.24
C ILE A 78 -0.71 -3.46 -8.37
N GLU A 79 -0.80 -4.20 -9.47
CA GLU A 79 0.11 -4.05 -10.60
C GLU A 79 -0.03 -2.67 -11.27
N GLN A 80 -1.25 -2.15 -11.36
CA GLN A 80 -1.51 -0.78 -11.82
C GLN A 80 -0.92 0.30 -10.90
N LEU A 81 -0.82 0.04 -9.59
CA LEU A 81 -0.32 1.02 -8.63
C LEU A 81 1.20 0.92 -8.41
N ILE A 82 1.73 -0.31 -8.39
CA ILE A 82 3.13 -0.62 -8.11
C ILE A 82 3.56 -1.78 -9.03
N PRO A 83 3.89 -1.49 -10.31
CA PRO A 83 4.25 -2.54 -11.25
C PRO A 83 5.48 -3.34 -10.81
N GLY A 84 5.45 -4.65 -11.00
CA GLY A 84 6.52 -5.59 -10.65
C GLY A 84 6.63 -5.93 -9.16
N LEU A 85 5.71 -5.45 -8.30
CA LEU A 85 5.68 -5.84 -6.88
C LEU A 85 5.31 -7.31 -6.70
N GLN A 86 4.40 -7.83 -7.51
CA GLN A 86 3.98 -9.24 -7.47
C GLN A 86 5.14 -10.17 -7.82
N GLU A 87 5.89 -9.86 -8.90
CA GLU A 87 7.05 -10.66 -9.31
C GLU A 87 8.19 -10.61 -8.29
N SER A 88 8.49 -9.41 -7.78
CA SER A 88 9.61 -9.20 -6.86
C SER A 88 9.31 -9.62 -5.42
N GLN A 89 8.02 -9.80 -5.07
CA GLN A 89 7.45 -10.01 -3.73
C GLN A 89 7.71 -8.91 -2.70
N TRP A 90 8.77 -8.11 -2.86
CA TRP A 90 9.06 -6.92 -2.09
C TRP A 90 9.87 -5.93 -2.91
N LEU A 91 9.69 -4.64 -2.63
CA LEU A 91 10.43 -3.54 -3.24
C LEU A 91 10.91 -2.59 -2.14
N GLU A 92 12.05 -1.92 -2.36
CA GLU A 92 12.61 -0.98 -1.39
C GLU A 92 12.94 0.35 -2.06
N GLY A 93 12.54 1.45 -1.44
CA GLY A 93 12.97 2.80 -1.78
C GLY A 93 12.61 3.80 -0.68
N ASN A 94 13.44 4.83 -0.48
CA ASN A 94 13.35 5.80 0.63
C ASN A 94 13.29 5.21 2.01
N ARG A 95 14.03 4.13 2.25
CA ARG A 95 13.92 3.43 3.51
C ARG A 95 12.50 2.88 3.73
N THR A 96 11.62 2.84 2.74
CA THR A 96 10.33 2.16 2.81
C THR A 96 10.41 0.87 2.01
N VAL A 97 9.95 -0.20 2.62
CA VAL A 97 9.92 -1.54 2.05
C VAL A 97 8.46 -1.90 1.85
N LEU A 98 8.07 -2.07 0.59
CA LEU A 98 6.77 -2.53 0.17
C LEU A 98 6.83 -4.04 0.08
N ILE A 99 5.88 -4.73 0.70
CA ILE A 99 5.80 -6.19 0.69
C ILE A 99 4.46 -6.55 0.04
N TYR A 100 4.51 -7.41 -0.97
CA TYR A 100 3.30 -7.94 -1.58
C TYR A 100 2.54 -8.77 -0.54
N GLY A 101 1.26 -8.46 -0.31
CA GLY A 101 0.38 -9.18 0.61
C GLY A 101 -0.65 -10.07 -0.09
N GLY A 102 -0.92 -9.82 -1.38
CA GLY A 102 -1.92 -10.52 -2.17
C GLY A 102 -3.36 -10.10 -1.86
N SER A 103 -4.32 -10.89 -2.35
CA SER A 103 -5.74 -10.68 -2.11
C SER A 103 -6.15 -11.08 -0.70
N LEU A 104 -7.03 -10.28 -0.07
CA LEU A 104 -7.61 -10.56 1.25
C LEU A 104 -8.64 -11.70 1.22
N ALA A 105 -9.14 -12.07 0.04
CA ALA A 105 -10.09 -13.18 -0.11
C ALA A 105 -9.41 -14.56 -0.05
N ALA A 106 -8.10 -14.63 -0.31
CA ALA A 106 -7.33 -15.86 -0.23
C ALA A 106 -6.83 -16.11 1.19
N GLU A 107 -6.57 -17.38 1.52
CA GLU A 107 -5.98 -17.73 2.82
C GLU A 107 -4.54 -17.16 2.93
N PRO A 108 -4.21 -16.46 4.03
CA PRO A 108 -2.91 -15.85 4.19
C PRO A 108 -1.81 -16.90 4.40
N ASP A 109 -0.70 -16.76 3.67
CA ASP A 109 0.46 -17.62 3.79
C ASP A 109 1.10 -17.53 5.18
N ARG A 110 0.89 -18.57 5.98
CA ARG A 110 1.37 -18.66 7.37
C ARG A 110 2.88 -18.57 7.47
N GLU A 111 3.63 -19.12 6.51
CA GLU A 111 5.09 -19.12 6.54
C GLU A 111 5.62 -17.71 6.30
N LYS A 112 5.07 -17.02 5.29
CA LYS A 112 5.39 -15.62 4.97
C LYS A 112 5.14 -14.70 6.14
N TYR A 113 3.94 -14.71 6.73
CA TYR A 113 3.61 -13.82 7.85
C TYR A 113 4.39 -14.18 9.12
N THR A 114 4.73 -15.46 9.34
CA THR A 114 5.63 -15.87 10.43
C THR A 114 7.05 -15.34 10.23
N ALA A 115 7.57 -15.34 8.99
CA ALA A 115 8.86 -14.77 8.65
C ALA A 115 8.87 -13.24 8.83
N LEU A 116 7.82 -12.55 8.38
CA LEU A 116 7.63 -11.11 8.58
C LEU A 116 7.57 -10.75 10.07
N ARG A 117 6.88 -11.56 10.87
CA ARG A 117 6.86 -11.39 12.33
C ARG A 117 8.25 -11.47 12.95
N LYS A 118 9.11 -12.38 12.48
CA LYS A 118 10.49 -12.55 12.97
C LYS A 118 11.45 -11.46 12.50
N LEU A 119 11.04 -10.60 11.57
CA LEU A 119 11.86 -9.54 10.98
C LEU A 119 12.20 -8.44 12.02
N ARG A 120 11.22 -8.08 12.87
CA ARG A 120 11.32 -7.08 13.95
C ARG A 120 10.81 -7.66 15.27
N ARG A 121 11.31 -7.15 16.41
CA ARG A 121 11.00 -7.70 17.74
C ARG A 121 9.69 -7.19 18.37
N GLY A 122 9.09 -6.13 17.84
CA GLY A 122 7.88 -5.52 18.42
C GLY A 122 6.82 -5.21 17.38
N ARG A 123 7.15 -4.34 16.42
CA ARG A 123 6.25 -3.92 15.35
C ARG A 123 6.68 -4.56 14.01
N PRO A 124 6.04 -5.65 13.56
CA PRO A 124 6.46 -6.34 12.34
C PRO A 124 6.19 -5.51 11.08
N LEU A 125 5.09 -4.77 11.04
CA LEU A 125 4.70 -3.88 9.94
C LEU A 125 4.36 -2.49 10.46
N ASP A 126 4.68 -1.47 9.67
CA ASP A 126 4.33 -0.09 9.95
C ASP A 126 2.92 0.29 9.48
N GLY A 127 2.36 -0.46 8.55
CA GLY A 127 0.98 -0.35 8.07
C GLY A 127 0.65 -1.38 7.00
N ILE A 128 -0.64 -1.53 6.74
CA ILE A 128 -1.20 -2.31 5.64
C ILE A 128 -1.94 -1.33 4.73
N VAL A 129 -1.74 -1.42 3.43
CA VAL A 129 -2.46 -0.63 2.42
C VAL A 129 -3.34 -1.57 1.63
N ARG A 130 -4.65 -1.37 1.71
CA ARG A 130 -5.64 -2.10 0.92
C ARG A 130 -5.95 -1.27 -0.33
N VAL A 131 -5.48 -1.75 -1.48
CA VAL A 131 -5.71 -1.15 -2.79
C VAL A 131 -7.09 -1.56 -3.32
N LEU A 132 -7.87 -0.57 -3.72
CA LEU A 132 -9.22 -0.67 -4.26
C LEU A 132 -9.18 -0.18 -5.71
N PRO A 133 -9.57 -1.00 -6.70
CA PRO A 133 -9.65 -0.56 -8.08
C PRO A 133 -10.79 0.45 -8.26
N GLU A 134 -10.73 1.24 -9.34
CA GLU A 134 -11.70 2.30 -9.64
C GLU A 134 -13.16 1.82 -9.66
N SER A 135 -13.40 0.64 -10.23
CA SER A 135 -14.73 0.06 -10.36
C SER A 135 -15.29 -0.50 -9.05
N LEU A 136 -14.47 -0.63 -7.99
CA LEU A 136 -14.87 -1.27 -6.75
C LEU A 136 -15.62 -0.28 -5.84
N ASN A 137 -16.85 -0.65 -5.52
CA ASN A 137 -17.59 -0.05 -4.41
C ASN A 137 -17.48 -0.97 -3.20
N LEU A 138 -17.08 -0.41 -2.04
CA LEU A 138 -17.01 -1.16 -0.79
C LEU A 138 -18.41 -1.45 -0.26
N THR A 139 -19.00 -2.55 -0.71
CA THR A 139 -20.26 -3.06 -0.15
C THR A 139 -20.01 -3.62 1.26
N PRO A 140 -21.07 -3.76 2.09
CA PRO A 140 -20.94 -4.37 3.40
C PRO A 140 -20.31 -5.77 3.36
N GLN A 141 -20.61 -6.57 2.32
CA GLN A 141 -20.06 -7.91 2.14
C GLN A 141 -18.56 -7.89 1.84
N ILE A 142 -18.11 -6.99 0.96
CA ILE A 142 -16.69 -6.84 0.64
C ILE A 142 -15.94 -6.33 1.86
N SER A 143 -16.51 -5.36 2.58
CA SER A 143 -15.93 -4.84 3.82
C SER A 143 -15.77 -5.94 4.87
N ASP A 144 -16.80 -6.76 5.12
CA ASP A 144 -16.72 -7.87 6.08
C ASP A 144 -15.64 -8.89 5.69
N ASN A 145 -15.52 -9.22 4.39
CA ASN A 145 -14.48 -10.12 3.91
C ASN A 145 -13.07 -9.53 4.12
N ASP A 146 -12.87 -8.27 3.73
CA ASP A 146 -11.59 -7.57 3.90
C ASP A 146 -11.21 -7.50 5.39
N LEU A 147 -12.16 -7.18 6.27
CA LEU A 147 -11.95 -7.12 7.72
C LEU A 147 -11.57 -8.49 8.28
N ARG A 148 -12.25 -9.58 7.90
CA ARG A 148 -11.88 -10.94 8.29
C ARG A 148 -10.49 -11.33 7.81
N GLY A 149 -10.14 -10.99 6.56
CA GLY A 149 -8.80 -11.23 6.01
C GLY A 149 -7.71 -10.49 6.79
N LEU A 150 -7.96 -9.22 7.13
CA LEU A 150 -7.05 -8.39 7.92
C LEU A 150 -6.91 -8.89 9.37
N GLU A 151 -7.99 -9.43 9.97
CA GLU A 151 -7.95 -10.08 11.27
C GLU A 151 -7.05 -11.33 11.24
N LYS A 152 -7.21 -12.22 10.25
CA LYS A 152 -6.35 -13.40 10.08
C LYS A 152 -4.87 -13.01 9.93
N ILE A 153 -4.58 -11.97 9.13
CA ILE A 153 -3.21 -11.44 8.98
C ILE A 153 -2.70 -10.92 10.33
N SER A 154 -3.52 -10.18 11.08
CA SER A 154 -3.17 -9.64 12.38
C SER A 154 -2.89 -10.73 13.41
N GLU A 155 -3.63 -11.84 13.39
CA GLU A 155 -3.42 -13.02 14.23
C GLU A 155 -2.06 -13.69 13.92
N LEU A 156 -1.73 -13.88 12.65
CA LEU A 156 -0.43 -14.45 12.24
C LEU A 156 0.74 -13.55 12.63
N LEU A 157 0.59 -12.24 12.48
CA LEU A 157 1.57 -11.24 12.89
C LEU A 157 1.64 -11.06 14.42
N ARG A 158 0.61 -11.50 15.15
CA ARG A 158 0.34 -11.14 16.56
C ARG A 158 0.46 -9.64 16.81
N TYR A 159 0.04 -8.85 15.83
CA TYR A 159 0.11 -7.40 15.85
C TYR A 159 -0.95 -6.84 14.92
N SER A 160 -1.74 -5.90 15.43
CA SER A 160 -2.72 -5.17 14.65
C SER A 160 -2.06 -3.95 14.01
N ALA A 161 -1.78 -4.04 12.71
CA ALA A 161 -1.16 -2.96 11.95
C ALA A 161 -2.21 -1.93 11.50
N PRO A 162 -1.88 -0.63 11.45
CA PRO A 162 -2.77 0.38 10.93
C PRO A 162 -3.07 0.14 9.45
N VAL A 163 -4.35 0.23 9.09
CA VAL A 163 -4.83 -0.02 7.73
C VAL A 163 -5.15 1.30 7.05
N TRP A 164 -4.70 1.43 5.80
CA TRP A 164 -5.02 2.52 4.91
C TRP A 164 -5.78 1.96 3.71
N LEU A 165 -6.89 2.59 3.36
CA LEU A 165 -7.60 2.29 2.13
C LEU A 165 -7.03 3.18 1.02
N TRP A 166 -6.79 2.59 -0.14
CA TRP A 166 -6.26 3.30 -1.29
C TRP A 166 -7.17 3.08 -2.49
N GLN A 167 -7.94 4.10 -2.84
CA GLN A 167 -8.80 4.10 -4.01
C GLN A 167 -8.02 4.55 -5.24
N LEU A 168 -7.96 3.68 -6.25
CA LEU A 168 -7.55 4.06 -7.60
C LEU A 168 -8.71 4.80 -8.27
N CYS A 169 -8.38 5.86 -8.99
CA CYS A 169 -9.31 6.68 -9.75
C CYS A 169 -8.87 6.70 -11.21
N GLY A 170 -9.83 6.85 -12.12
CA GLY A 170 -9.55 6.95 -13.54
C GLY A 170 -9.31 8.38 -13.97
N SER A 171 -8.69 8.52 -15.14
CA SER A 171 -8.61 9.78 -15.88
C SER A 171 -8.77 9.53 -17.36
N ALA A 172 -9.66 10.28 -18.00
CA ALA A 172 -9.84 10.23 -19.44
C ALA A 172 -8.62 10.77 -20.20
N TRP A 173 -7.84 11.63 -19.55
CA TRP A 173 -6.65 12.26 -20.13
C TRP A 173 -5.37 11.75 -19.48
N SER A 174 -4.27 11.79 -20.25
CA SER A 174 -2.93 11.47 -19.77
C SER A 174 -2.46 12.52 -18.75
N GLN A 175 -1.87 12.02 -17.66
CA GLN A 175 -1.45 12.82 -16.50
C GLN A 175 0.06 12.73 -16.27
N ALA A 176 0.83 12.32 -17.30
CA ALA A 176 2.22 11.90 -17.18
C ALA A 176 3.18 12.98 -16.64
N THR A 177 2.89 14.26 -16.86
CA THR A 177 3.72 15.39 -16.41
C THR A 177 3.17 16.11 -15.18
N ARG A 178 2.08 15.59 -14.59
CA ARG A 178 1.42 16.25 -13.45
C ARG A 178 2.32 16.19 -12.21
N PRO A 179 2.45 17.28 -11.44
CA PRO A 179 3.15 17.23 -10.17
C PRO A 179 2.47 16.22 -9.25
N GLU A 180 3.29 15.32 -8.71
CA GLU A 180 2.82 14.23 -7.88
C GLU A 180 2.46 14.71 -6.49
N GLN A 181 1.27 14.31 -6.04
CA GLN A 181 0.80 14.68 -4.72
C GLN A 181 -0.05 13.58 -4.13
N ALA A 182 0.08 13.42 -2.81
CA ALA A 182 -0.81 12.57 -2.06
C ALA A 182 -2.11 13.28 -1.87
N VAL A 183 -3.19 12.56 -2.16
CA VAL A 183 -4.52 13.04 -1.91
C VAL A 183 -5.19 12.02 -1.01
N GLY A 184 -5.66 12.47 0.14
CA GLY A 184 -6.39 11.63 1.07
C GLY A 184 -6.58 12.27 2.43
N ALA A 185 -7.37 11.59 3.23
CA ALA A 185 -7.73 12.00 4.58
C ALA A 185 -7.18 11.01 5.59
N GLY A 186 -6.50 11.54 6.62
CA GLY A 186 -6.15 10.78 7.82
C GLY A 186 -7.29 10.80 8.82
N PHE A 187 -7.54 9.67 9.47
CA PHE A 187 -8.58 9.52 10.47
C PHE A 187 -7.99 9.45 11.88
N PRO A 188 -8.64 10.10 12.87
CA PRO A 188 -8.21 9.98 14.26
C PRO A 188 -8.35 8.54 14.76
N LEU A 189 -7.67 8.24 15.88
CA LEU A 189 -7.88 6.98 16.59
C LEU A 189 -9.34 6.89 17.03
N ARG A 190 -10.04 5.82 16.64
CA ARG A 190 -11.48 5.62 16.90
C ARG A 190 -12.35 6.70 16.24
N ALA A 191 -12.05 6.98 14.98
CA ALA A 191 -12.84 7.90 14.18
C ALA A 191 -14.33 7.49 14.15
N THR A 192 -15.18 8.49 14.13
CA THR A 192 -16.62 8.35 13.90
C THR A 192 -16.95 8.68 12.44
N ALA A 193 -18.16 8.35 12.01
CA ALA A 193 -18.65 8.75 10.69
C ALA A 193 -18.56 10.28 10.47
N GLY A 194 -18.82 11.07 11.52
CA GLY A 194 -18.68 12.53 11.47
C GLY A 194 -17.23 12.99 11.28
N ASP A 195 -16.26 12.28 11.88
CA ASP A 195 -14.84 12.59 11.70
C ASP A 195 -14.40 12.30 10.26
N ILE A 196 -14.89 11.22 9.64
CA ILE A 196 -14.60 10.93 8.22
C ILE A 196 -15.13 12.07 7.34
N THR A 197 -16.40 12.43 7.49
CA THR A 197 -17.03 13.52 6.73
C THR A 197 -16.21 14.79 6.86
N ARG A 198 -15.90 15.20 8.10
CA ARG A 198 -15.11 16.40 8.37
C ARG A 198 -13.72 16.36 7.74
N GLN A 199 -13.00 15.25 7.85
CA GLN A 199 -11.64 15.14 7.30
C GLN A 199 -11.64 15.17 5.77
N LEU A 200 -12.64 14.58 5.11
CA LEU A 200 -12.79 14.67 3.66
C LEU A 200 -13.20 16.08 3.22
N GLU A 201 -14.09 16.75 3.95
CA GLU A 201 -14.48 18.15 3.69
C GLU A 201 -13.31 19.12 3.84
N LEU A 202 -12.47 18.95 4.87
CA LEU A 202 -11.28 19.78 5.11
C LEU A 202 -10.25 19.70 3.96
N MET A 203 -10.26 18.61 3.20
CA MET A 203 -9.37 18.44 2.05
C MET A 203 -9.86 19.20 0.80
N LEU A 204 -11.17 19.46 0.67
CA LEU A 204 -11.76 20.05 -0.54
C LEU A 204 -11.16 21.42 -0.94
N PRO A 205 -10.92 22.39 -0.03
CA PRO A 205 -10.32 23.68 -0.40
C PRO A 205 -8.90 23.52 -0.95
N THR A 206 -8.13 22.59 -0.40
CA THR A 206 -6.77 22.28 -0.84
C THR A 206 -6.78 21.66 -2.23
N LEU A 207 -7.69 20.70 -2.49
CA LEU A 207 -7.87 20.11 -3.82
C LEU A 207 -8.27 21.14 -4.86
N ARG A 208 -9.16 22.07 -4.50
CA ARG A 208 -9.57 23.15 -5.40
C ARG A 208 -8.40 24.07 -5.72
N THR A 209 -7.68 24.54 -4.71
CA THR A 209 -6.59 25.51 -4.90
C THR A 209 -5.45 24.91 -5.72
N GLN A 210 -5.00 23.71 -5.35
CA GLN A 210 -3.97 22.98 -6.09
C GLN A 210 -4.44 22.56 -7.49
N GLY A 211 -5.69 22.13 -7.61
CA GLY A 211 -6.29 21.74 -8.88
C GLY A 211 -6.37 22.89 -9.87
N VAL A 212 -6.77 24.09 -9.43
CA VAL A 212 -6.78 25.28 -10.30
C VAL A 212 -5.36 25.63 -10.76
N SER A 213 -4.37 25.54 -9.86
CA SER A 213 -2.97 25.77 -10.23
C SER A 213 -2.48 24.77 -11.29
N GLN A 214 -2.78 23.47 -11.11
CA GLN A 214 -2.38 22.43 -12.06
C GLN A 214 -3.03 22.60 -13.42
N VAL A 215 -4.33 22.91 -13.45
CA VAL A 215 -5.05 23.15 -14.71
C VAL A 215 -4.54 24.41 -15.42
N ALA A 216 -4.18 25.46 -14.67
CA ALA A 216 -3.60 26.67 -15.25
C ALA A 216 -2.24 26.42 -15.92
N GLU A 217 -1.45 25.47 -15.41
CA GLU A 217 -0.20 25.03 -16.04
C GLU A 217 -0.46 24.12 -17.24
N ASN A 218 -1.38 23.16 -17.10
CA ASN A 218 -1.80 22.29 -18.17
C ASN A 218 -3.25 21.86 -17.98
N ASN A 219 -4.11 22.21 -18.94
CA ASN A 219 -5.53 21.90 -18.89
C ASN A 219 -5.85 20.40 -18.74
N SER A 220 -4.93 19.51 -19.13
CA SER A 220 -5.12 18.07 -18.92
C SER A 220 -4.98 17.64 -17.46
N HIS A 221 -4.43 18.47 -16.56
CA HIS A 221 -4.16 18.14 -15.16
C HIS A 221 -5.36 18.39 -14.22
N ASP A 222 -6.54 17.90 -14.60
CA ASP A 222 -7.81 18.17 -13.91
C ASP A 222 -8.14 17.22 -12.74
N PHE A 223 -7.32 16.19 -12.48
CA PHE A 223 -7.62 15.12 -11.50
C PHE A 223 -8.10 15.64 -10.15
N LEU A 224 -7.45 16.66 -9.58
CA LEU A 224 -7.80 17.19 -8.26
C LEU A 224 -9.14 17.90 -8.24
N LEU A 225 -9.45 18.64 -9.30
CA LEU A 225 -10.73 19.33 -9.44
C LEU A 225 -11.84 18.31 -9.62
N ARG A 226 -11.62 17.29 -10.45
CA ARG A 226 -12.58 16.21 -10.69
C ARG A 226 -12.84 15.41 -9.41
N LEU A 227 -11.79 15.05 -8.68
CA LEU A 227 -11.91 14.34 -7.41
C LEU A 227 -12.62 15.20 -6.36
N GLY A 228 -12.25 16.48 -6.23
CA GLY A 228 -12.91 17.41 -5.32
C GLY A 228 -14.40 17.58 -5.64
N GLN A 229 -14.75 17.68 -6.92
CA GLN A 229 -16.13 17.76 -7.38
C GLN A 229 -16.89 16.47 -7.09
N HIS A 230 -16.34 15.30 -7.44
CA HIS A 230 -16.96 14.00 -7.13
C HIS A 230 -17.16 13.78 -5.62
N LEU A 231 -16.21 14.20 -4.79
CA LEU A 231 -16.36 14.13 -3.33
C LEU A 231 -17.49 15.04 -2.83
N LYS A 232 -17.59 16.26 -3.37
CA LYS A 232 -18.65 17.21 -3.06
C LYS A 232 -20.02 16.74 -3.53
N ASP A 233 -20.09 16.10 -4.70
CA ASP A 233 -21.32 15.59 -5.33
C ASP A 233 -21.75 14.24 -4.76
N GLY A 234 -21.77 14.12 -3.43
CA GLY A 234 -22.21 12.93 -2.71
C GLY A 234 -21.14 11.87 -2.49
N GLY A 235 -19.93 12.01 -3.03
CA GLY A 235 -18.83 11.08 -2.79
C GLY A 235 -18.44 10.99 -1.31
N ILE A 236 -18.46 12.10 -0.56
CA ILE A 236 -18.21 12.10 0.89
C ILE A 236 -19.27 11.28 1.62
N ALA A 237 -20.56 11.52 1.35
CA ALA A 237 -21.65 10.76 1.96
C ALA A 237 -21.53 9.25 1.66
N ARG A 238 -21.18 8.90 0.42
CA ARG A 238 -20.94 7.52 0.00
C ARG A 238 -19.79 6.88 0.78
N TRP A 239 -18.65 7.55 0.88
CA TRP A 239 -17.50 7.05 1.64
C TRP A 239 -17.81 6.91 3.13
N THR A 240 -18.47 7.90 3.71
CA THR A 240 -18.89 7.84 5.12
C THR A 240 -19.78 6.63 5.37
N GLN A 241 -20.75 6.33 4.48
CA GLN A 241 -21.60 5.14 4.57
C GLN A 241 -20.83 3.83 4.39
N GLN A 242 -19.95 3.75 3.38
CA GLN A 242 -19.15 2.56 3.08
C GLN A 242 -18.15 2.23 4.20
N LEU A 243 -17.68 3.24 4.94
CA LEU A 243 -16.71 3.07 6.01
C LEU A 243 -17.32 2.81 7.39
N VAL A 244 -18.65 2.94 7.56
CA VAL A 244 -19.32 2.62 8.83
C VAL A 244 -18.92 1.24 9.40
N PRO A 245 -18.88 0.14 8.60
CA PRO A 245 -18.44 -1.16 9.11
C PRO A 245 -17.05 -1.10 9.75
N TRP A 246 -16.11 -0.37 9.12
CA TRP A 246 -14.72 -0.22 9.55
C TRP A 246 -14.53 0.63 10.80
N LEU A 247 -15.55 1.40 11.19
CA LEU A 247 -15.54 2.26 12.39
C LEU A 247 -16.20 1.62 13.61
N SER A 248 -16.86 0.48 13.43
CA SER A 248 -17.67 -0.14 14.48
C SER A 248 -16.83 -0.45 15.72
N VAL A 249 -17.33 -0.02 16.90
CA VAL A 249 -16.67 -0.16 18.21
C VAL A 249 -16.37 -1.63 18.56
N SER A 250 -17.06 -2.58 17.91
CA SER A 250 -16.84 -4.03 18.02
C SER A 250 -15.63 -4.55 17.23
N GLN A 251 -15.12 -3.81 16.24
CA GLN A 251 -14.01 -4.22 15.37
C GLN A 251 -12.68 -3.52 15.74
N GLN A 252 -12.36 -3.43 17.03
CA GLN A 252 -11.09 -2.89 17.54
C GLN A 252 -9.82 -3.62 17.03
N ARG A 253 -9.99 -4.69 16.23
CA ARG A 253 -8.88 -5.50 15.71
C ARG A 253 -8.24 -4.91 14.47
N VAL A 254 -8.92 -4.03 13.72
CA VAL A 254 -8.40 -3.42 12.49
C VAL A 254 -8.42 -1.88 12.59
N PRO A 255 -7.30 -1.24 12.95
CA PRO A 255 -7.23 0.20 13.12
C PRO A 255 -7.15 0.90 11.76
N LEU A 256 -8.30 1.28 11.22
CA LEU A 256 -8.38 2.15 10.03
C LEU A 256 -7.77 3.52 10.35
N ARG A 257 -6.85 3.98 9.49
CA ARG A 257 -6.11 5.24 9.67
C ARG A 257 -6.35 6.29 8.59
N GLY A 258 -6.93 5.92 7.47
CA GLY A 258 -7.23 6.89 6.45
C GLY A 258 -7.63 6.28 5.12
N LEU A 259 -8.01 7.17 4.22
CA LEU A 259 -8.41 6.90 2.86
C LEU A 259 -7.58 7.77 1.93
N MET A 260 -7.02 7.15 0.90
CA MET A 260 -6.16 7.79 -0.10
C MET A 260 -6.76 7.61 -1.49
N PHE A 261 -6.45 8.56 -2.37
CA PHE A 261 -6.88 8.59 -3.75
C PHE A 261 -5.67 8.84 -4.64
N SER A 262 -5.55 8.04 -5.70
CA SER A 262 -4.58 8.31 -6.75
C SER A 262 -5.07 7.80 -8.08
N LEU A 263 -4.44 8.28 -9.14
CA LEU A 263 -4.53 7.61 -10.43
C LEU A 263 -3.71 6.32 -10.42
N PRO A 264 -3.96 5.37 -11.32
CA PRO A 264 -3.00 4.31 -11.60
C PRO A 264 -1.73 4.90 -12.21
N GLU A 265 -0.68 4.10 -12.19
CA GLU A 265 0.54 4.43 -12.90
C GLU A 265 0.33 4.25 -14.41
N ASN A 266 0.66 5.28 -15.18
CA ASN A 266 0.70 5.25 -16.64
C ASN A 266 2.06 4.73 -17.13
#